data_AF-A0A327NJ18-F1
#
_entry.id   AF-A0A327NJ18-F1
#
_cell.length_a   1.000
_cell.length_b   1.000
_cell.length_c   1.000
_cell.angle_alpha   90.00
_cell.angle_beta   90.00
_cell.angle_gamma   90.00
#
_symmetry.space_group_name_H-M   'P 1'
#
loop_
_entity.id
_entity.type
_entity.pdbx_description
1 polymer ?
#
loop_
_entity_poly.entity_id
_entity_poly.type
_entity_poly.pdbx_seq_one_letter_code
_entity_poly.pdbx_strand_id
1 'polypeptide(L)'
;MQILLADEDIKLAYSLKRGLKEYGFRVSIALDGASARKLVEFGGINLVILEINQPDMSGYELCRDIRSQNSQIPIIILSTQGTIDSKLAGFDAGADDYIVKPVEFSELLVRIKASIKRSYQTYDSELGESTQLTVADLTLDLRTKTVNRAGNKQINVTPASLPSWNISYEIKELFLVVKK
;
A
#
# COMPACT_ATOMS: atom_id res chain seq x y z
N MET A 1 7.15 3.61 -0.84
CA MET A 1 6.09 3.05 -1.70
C MET A 1 5.51 4.15 -2.58
N GLN A 2 5.20 3.84 -3.83
CA GLN A 2 4.61 4.74 -4.81
C GLN A 2 3.11 4.45 -4.95
N ILE A 3 2.28 5.48 -4.79
CA ILE A 3 0.84 5.44 -5.01
C ILE A 3 0.54 6.20 -6.31
N LEU A 4 -0.27 5.62 -7.17
CA LEU A 4 -0.90 6.33 -8.27
C LEU A 4 -2.29 6.80 -7.82
N LEU A 5 -2.58 8.09 -7.98
CA LEU A 5 -3.89 8.67 -7.77
C LEU A 5 -4.42 9.14 -9.14
N ALA A 6 -5.46 8.48 -9.65
CA ALA A 6 -6.11 8.77 -10.91
C ALA A 6 -7.48 9.40 -10.64
N ASP A 7 -7.55 10.73 -10.68
CA ASP A 7 -8.74 11.51 -10.34
C ASP A 7 -8.67 12.88 -11.05
N GLU A 8 -9.72 13.27 -11.75
CA GLU A 8 -9.79 14.55 -12.45
C GLU A 8 -9.95 15.75 -11.49
N ASP A 9 -10.39 15.52 -10.25
CA ASP A 9 -10.47 16.57 -9.24
C ASP A 9 -9.08 16.95 -8.73
N ILE A 10 -8.51 17.99 -9.35
CA ILE A 10 -7.20 18.56 -9.02
C ILE A 10 -7.12 18.93 -7.54
N LYS A 11 -8.17 19.50 -6.94
CA LYS A 11 -8.11 19.96 -5.54
C LYS A 11 -8.01 18.77 -4.59
N LEU A 12 -8.86 17.76 -4.80
CA LEU A 12 -8.81 16.52 -4.04
C LEU A 12 -7.46 15.82 -4.24
N ALA A 13 -7.01 15.67 -5.49
CA ALA A 13 -5.79 14.95 -5.81
C ALA A 13 -4.55 15.55 -5.13
N TYR A 14 -4.41 16.88 -5.16
CA TYR A 14 -3.29 17.55 -4.50
C TYR A 14 -3.41 17.57 -2.98
N SER A 15 -4.63 17.66 -2.44
CA SER A 15 -4.87 17.56 -0.99
C SER A 15 -4.46 16.17 -0.47
N LEU A 16 -4.94 15.10 -1.12
CA LEU A 16 -4.58 13.72 -0.79
C LEU A 16 -3.08 13.48 -0.97
N LYS A 17 -2.47 13.97 -2.04
CA LYS A 17 -1.02 13.88 -2.26
C LYS A 17 -0.24 14.51 -1.12
N ARG A 18 -0.65 15.69 -0.62
CA ARG A 18 0.00 16.33 0.52
C ARG A 18 -0.13 15.47 1.77
N GLY A 19 -1.36 15.05 2.12
CA GLY A 19 -1.59 14.20 3.28
C GLY A 19 -0.78 12.89 3.22
N LEU A 20 -0.83 12.17 2.10
CA LEU A 20 -0.11 10.90 1.93
C LEU A 20 1.42 11.08 2.00
N LYS A 21 1.95 12.20 1.51
CA LYS A 21 3.38 12.53 1.63
C LYS A 21 3.83 12.68 3.09
N GLU A 22 3.00 13.27 3.94
CA GLU A 22 3.29 13.40 5.38
C GLU A 22 3.41 12.03 6.08
N TYR A 23 2.81 10.98 5.50
CA TYR A 23 2.94 9.60 5.97
C TYR A 23 4.01 8.78 5.20
N GLY A 24 4.90 9.45 4.46
CA GLY A 24 6.04 8.82 3.79
C GLY A 24 5.72 8.15 2.44
N PHE A 25 4.51 8.32 1.90
CA PHE A 25 4.18 7.84 0.58
C PHE A 25 4.66 8.81 -0.51
N ARG A 26 5.15 8.26 -1.62
CA ARG A 26 5.32 9.02 -2.86
C ARG A 26 4.05 8.89 -3.68
N VAL A 27 3.60 9.98 -4.30
CA VAL A 27 2.32 10.00 -5.04
C VAL A 27 2.51 10.60 -6.44
N SER A 28 2.18 9.80 -7.45
CA SER A 28 1.96 10.26 -8.83
C SER A 28 0.49 10.60 -9.01
N ILE A 29 0.20 11.70 -9.69
CA ILE A 29 -1.18 12.09 -10.03
C ILE A 29 -1.35 11.88 -11.53
N ALA A 30 -2.47 11.26 -11.91
CA ALA A 30 -3.01 11.27 -13.25
C ALA A 30 -4.39 11.94 -13.20
N LEU A 31 -4.67 12.84 -14.13
CA LEU A 31 -5.95 13.56 -14.20
C LEU A 31 -6.89 12.95 -15.25
N ASP A 32 -6.46 11.86 -15.89
CA ASP A 32 -7.17 11.12 -16.92
C ASP A 32 -6.66 9.67 -16.96
N GLY A 33 -7.47 8.78 -17.54
CA GLY A 33 -7.24 7.35 -17.54
C GLY A 33 -6.08 6.94 -18.44
N ALA A 34 -5.86 7.63 -19.56
CA ALA A 34 -4.73 7.39 -20.44
C ALA A 34 -3.39 7.69 -19.75
N SER A 35 -3.30 8.80 -19.01
CA SER A 35 -2.13 9.15 -18.20
C SER A 35 -1.91 8.15 -17.06
N ALA A 36 -3.00 7.71 -16.41
CA ALA A 36 -2.93 6.69 -15.36
C ALA A 36 -2.39 5.36 -15.90
N ARG A 37 -2.92 4.90 -17.04
CA ARG A 37 -2.47 3.68 -17.74
C ARG A 37 -0.98 3.74 -18.05
N LYS A 38 -0.50 4.82 -18.66
CA LYS A 38 0.93 5.00 -18.98
C LYS A 38 1.83 4.93 -17.74
N LEU A 39 1.38 5.50 -16.62
CA LEU A 39 2.14 5.45 -15.36
C LEU A 39 2.19 4.04 -14.77
N VAL A 40 1.14 3.24 -14.92
CA VAL A 40 1.15 1.83 -14.53
C VAL A 40 2.10 1.02 -15.43
N GLU A 41 2.04 1.24 -16.74
CA GLU A 41 2.91 0.57 -17.73
C GLU A 41 4.40 0.86 -17.50
N PHE A 42 4.74 2.09 -17.08
CA PHE A 42 6.12 2.45 -16.72
C PHE A 42 6.63 1.68 -15.48
N GLY A 43 5.71 1.16 -14.66
CA GLY A 43 6.02 0.33 -13.51
C GLY A 43 6.38 1.11 -12.23
N GLY A 44 6.66 0.35 -11.18
CA GLY A 44 7.03 0.90 -9.86
C GLY A 44 5.87 1.41 -9.01
N ILE A 45 4.62 1.29 -9.49
CA ILE A 45 3.41 1.57 -8.71
C ILE A 45 3.14 0.43 -7.72
N ASN A 46 2.89 0.78 -6.46
CA ASN A 46 2.61 -0.20 -5.39
C ASN A 46 1.14 -0.21 -4.94
N LEU A 47 0.35 0.78 -5.35
CA LEU A 47 -1.09 0.86 -5.11
C LEU A 47 -1.69 1.90 -6.07
N VAL A 48 -2.88 1.63 -6.58
CA VAL A 48 -3.66 2.55 -7.41
C VAL A 48 -4.91 2.98 -6.65
N ILE A 49 -5.17 4.28 -6.61
CA ILE A 49 -6.46 4.85 -6.22
C ILE A 49 -7.07 5.47 -7.49
N LEU A 50 -8.25 5.02 -7.89
CA LEU A 50 -8.89 5.50 -9.12
C LEU A 50 -10.32 5.99 -8.87
N GLU A 51 -10.69 7.06 -9.57
CA GLU A 51 -12.07 7.49 -9.75
C GLU A 51 -12.71 6.76 -10.95
N ILE A 52 -14.01 6.43 -10.86
CA ILE A 52 -14.77 5.78 -11.93
C ILE A 52 -15.07 6.74 -13.07
N ASN A 53 -15.46 7.96 -12.73
CA ASN A 53 -15.75 9.00 -13.70
C ASN A 53 -14.44 9.70 -14.08
N GLN A 54 -13.81 9.23 -15.15
CA GLN A 54 -12.66 9.90 -15.75
C GLN A 54 -13.07 10.50 -17.10
N PRO A 55 -12.38 11.55 -17.59
CA PRO A 55 -12.83 12.29 -18.75
C PRO A 55 -12.73 11.51 -20.07
N ASP A 56 -11.86 10.51 -20.14
CA ASP A 56 -11.46 9.82 -21.37
C ASP A 56 -11.79 8.31 -21.41
N MET A 57 -12.02 7.67 -20.27
CA MET A 57 -12.44 6.27 -20.18
C MET A 57 -13.15 5.98 -18.86
N SER A 58 -13.82 4.83 -18.76
CA SER A 58 -14.38 4.42 -17.48
C SER A 58 -13.26 3.95 -16.55
N GLY A 59 -13.29 4.36 -15.28
CA GLY A 59 -12.37 3.83 -14.26
C GLY A 59 -12.53 2.31 -14.05
N TYR A 60 -13.68 1.73 -14.40
CA TYR A 60 -13.84 0.26 -14.43
C TYR A 60 -13.02 -0.39 -15.55
N GLU A 61 -12.94 0.25 -16.72
CA GLU A 61 -12.12 -0.22 -17.84
C GLU A 61 -10.64 -0.12 -17.48
N LEU A 62 -10.22 1.03 -16.91
CA LEU A 62 -8.87 1.21 -16.41
C LEU A 62 -8.52 0.15 -15.34
N CYS A 63 -9.43 -0.16 -14.43
CA CYS A 63 -9.23 -1.20 -13.41
C CYS A 63 -8.95 -2.57 -14.06
N ARG A 64 -9.78 -2.98 -15.03
CA ARG A 64 -9.59 -4.24 -15.78
C ARG A 64 -8.26 -4.25 -16.54
N ASP A 65 -7.89 -3.13 -17.14
CA ASP A 65 -6.63 -3.02 -17.88
C ASP A 65 -5.42 -3.16 -16.95
N ILE A 66 -5.43 -2.48 -15.80
CA ILE A 66 -4.38 -2.62 -14.78
C ILE A 66 -4.30 -4.07 -14.30
N ARG A 67 -5.43 -4.73 -14.06
CA ARG A 67 -5.48 -6.14 -13.64
C ARG A 67 -4.92 -7.09 -14.66
N SER A 68 -5.15 -6.84 -15.95
CA SER A 68 -4.59 -7.64 -17.04
C SER A 68 -3.06 -7.53 -17.13
N GLN A 69 -2.50 -6.38 -16.74
CA GLN A 69 -1.06 -6.13 -16.75
C GLN A 69 -0.36 -6.62 -15.48
N ASN A 70 -1.00 -6.43 -14.32
CA ASN A 70 -0.46 -6.83 -13.03
C ASN A 70 -1.61 -7.15 -12.05
N SER A 71 -1.80 -8.44 -11.81
CA SER A 71 -2.84 -8.92 -10.90
C SER A 71 -2.61 -8.56 -9.44
N GLN A 72 -1.38 -8.18 -9.06
CA GLN A 72 -0.97 -8.04 -7.66
C GLN A 72 -1.00 -6.60 -7.12
N ILE A 73 -1.07 -5.57 -7.99
CA ILE A 73 -1.11 -4.17 -7.54
C ILE A 73 -2.44 -3.91 -6.85
N PRO A 74 -2.50 -3.51 -5.56
CA PRO A 74 -3.77 -3.18 -4.93
C PRO A 74 -4.48 -2.01 -5.63
N ILE A 75 -5.78 -2.15 -5.87
CA ILE A 75 -6.62 -1.12 -6.50
C ILE A 75 -7.74 -0.73 -5.55
N ILE A 76 -7.81 0.54 -5.21
CA ILE A 76 -8.90 1.15 -4.44
C ILE A 76 -9.70 2.05 -5.38
N ILE A 77 -11.00 1.79 -5.50
CA ILE A 77 -11.90 2.75 -6.15
C ILE A 77 -12.31 3.80 -5.11
N LEU A 78 -12.19 5.07 -5.45
CA LEU A 78 -12.63 6.21 -4.65
C LEU A 78 -13.58 7.05 -5.50
N SER A 79 -14.89 6.94 -5.29
CA SER A 79 -15.90 7.53 -6.19
C SER A 79 -17.09 8.14 -5.46
N THR A 80 -17.75 9.13 -6.07
CA THR A 80 -19.06 9.62 -5.60
C THR A 80 -20.20 8.62 -5.86
N GLN A 81 -20.01 7.65 -6.75
CA GLN A 81 -21.00 6.61 -7.00
C GLN A 81 -21.08 5.64 -5.81
N GLY A 82 -22.25 5.55 -5.17
CA GLY A 82 -22.42 4.79 -3.92
C GLY A 82 -23.46 3.68 -3.97
N THR A 83 -24.03 3.37 -5.14
CA THR A 83 -25.05 2.33 -5.27
C THR A 83 -24.43 0.94 -5.05
N ILE A 84 -25.28 -0.04 -4.73
CA ILE A 84 -24.82 -1.43 -4.62
C ILE A 84 -24.26 -1.90 -5.97
N ASP A 85 -24.95 -1.60 -7.06
CA ASP A 85 -24.54 -1.98 -8.42
C ASP A 85 -23.18 -1.36 -8.80
N SER A 86 -22.93 -0.08 -8.45
CA SER A 86 -21.65 0.56 -8.76
C SER A 86 -20.48 -0.09 -7.99
N LYS A 87 -20.74 -0.52 -6.74
CA LYS A 87 -19.76 -1.25 -5.93
C LYS A 87 -19.49 -2.64 -6.49
N LEU A 88 -20.54 -3.40 -6.82
CA LEU A 88 -20.43 -4.73 -7.43
C LEU A 88 -19.64 -4.66 -8.74
N ALA A 89 -19.99 -3.72 -9.63
CA ALA A 89 -19.24 -3.48 -10.87
C ALA A 89 -17.76 -3.15 -10.64
N GLY A 90 -17.45 -2.43 -9.54
CA GLY A 90 -16.08 -2.13 -9.14
C GLY A 90 -15.29 -3.36 -8.73
N PHE A 91 -15.89 -4.23 -7.91
CA PHE A 91 -15.28 -5.49 -7.51
C PHE A 91 -15.16 -6.47 -8.67
N ASP A 92 -16.16 -6.56 -9.55
CA ASP A 92 -16.13 -7.38 -10.77
C ASP A 92 -15.04 -6.91 -11.75
N ALA A 93 -14.76 -5.60 -11.78
CA ALA A 93 -13.64 -5.04 -12.54
C ALA A 93 -12.26 -5.37 -11.92
N GLY A 94 -12.23 -5.88 -10.68
CA GLY A 94 -11.03 -6.30 -9.95
C GLY A 94 -10.55 -5.32 -8.89
N ALA A 95 -11.35 -4.37 -8.41
CA ALA A 95 -10.95 -3.55 -7.27
C ALA A 95 -10.82 -4.40 -5.98
N ASP A 96 -9.87 -4.06 -5.11
CA ASP A 96 -9.70 -4.70 -3.79
C ASP A 96 -10.50 -3.99 -2.69
N ASP A 97 -10.85 -2.73 -2.92
CA ASP A 97 -11.67 -1.91 -2.03
C ASP A 97 -12.44 -0.86 -2.84
N TYR A 98 -13.57 -0.43 -2.29
CA TYR A 98 -14.43 0.60 -2.86
C TYR A 98 -14.87 1.57 -1.77
N ILE A 99 -14.51 2.83 -1.93
CA ILE A 99 -14.77 3.91 -0.99
C ILE A 99 -15.66 4.96 -1.66
N VAL A 100 -16.77 5.30 -1.00
CA VAL A 100 -17.67 6.34 -1.47
C VAL A 100 -17.21 7.70 -0.92
N LYS A 101 -17.12 8.72 -1.79
CA LYS A 101 -16.84 10.11 -1.40
C LYS A 101 -18.09 10.75 -0.78
N PRO A 102 -17.95 11.64 0.22
CA PRO A 102 -16.70 12.09 0.84
C PRO A 102 -16.12 11.04 1.80
N VAL A 103 -14.79 10.98 1.89
CA VAL A 103 -14.07 10.10 2.80
C VAL A 103 -13.16 10.92 3.72
N GLU A 104 -13.10 10.53 4.99
CA GLU A 104 -12.13 11.06 5.93
C GLU A 104 -10.72 10.56 5.58
N PHE A 105 -9.72 11.46 5.61
CA PHE A 105 -8.36 11.10 5.25
C PHE A 105 -7.80 9.95 6.12
N SER A 106 -8.17 9.92 7.41
CA SER A 106 -7.78 8.86 8.34
C SER A 106 -8.34 7.49 7.93
N GLU A 107 -9.59 7.43 7.44
CA GLU A 107 -10.19 6.20 6.93
C GLU A 107 -9.45 5.72 5.67
N LEU A 108 -9.25 6.62 4.70
CA LEU A 108 -8.52 6.30 3.47
C LEU A 108 -7.11 5.78 3.77
N LEU A 109 -6.41 6.41 4.72
CA LEU A 109 -5.06 6.01 5.12
C LEU A 109 -5.03 4.58 5.69
N VAL A 110 -6.02 4.21 6.53
CA VAL A 110 -6.11 2.86 7.09
C VAL A 110 -6.36 1.84 5.97
N ARG A 111 -7.27 2.13 5.03
CA ARG A 111 -7.57 1.26 3.89
C ARG A 111 -6.39 1.08 2.94
N ILE A 112 -5.64 2.14 2.67
CA ILE A 112 -4.38 2.08 1.90
C ILE A 112 -3.38 1.14 2.59
N LYS A 113 -3.14 1.34 3.89
CA LYS A 113 -2.20 0.50 4.67
C LYS A 113 -2.64 -0.97 4.70
N ALA A 114 -3.93 -1.23 4.86
CA ALA A 114 -4.49 -2.58 4.85
C ALA A 114 -4.31 -3.28 3.49
N SER A 115 -4.56 -2.57 2.40
CA SER A 115 -4.43 -3.10 1.03
C SER A 115 -2.97 -3.42 0.67
N ILE A 116 -2.05 -2.52 1.01
CA ILE A 116 -0.61 -2.75 0.87
C ILE A 116 -0.13 -3.95 1.69
N LYS A 117 -0.57 -4.07 2.95
CA LYS A 117 -0.16 -5.17 3.82
C LYS A 117 -0.59 -6.52 3.22
N ARG A 118 -1.81 -6.59 2.69
CA ARG A 118 -2.35 -7.81 2.05
C ARG A 118 -1.52 -8.21 0.83
N SER A 119 -1.15 -7.29 -0.05
CA SER A 119 -0.36 -7.63 -1.24
C SER A 119 1.02 -8.18 -0.90
N TYR A 120 1.70 -7.65 0.13
CA TYR A 120 3.00 -8.20 0.56
C TYR A 120 2.87 -9.57 1.22
N GLN A 121 1.80 -9.81 2.00
CA GLN A 121 1.57 -11.13 2.60
C GLN A 121 1.33 -12.20 1.52
N THR A 122 0.61 -11.85 0.45
CA THR A 122 0.43 -12.75 -0.70
C THR A 122 1.76 -13.01 -1.39
N TYR A 123 2.57 -11.98 -1.64
CA TYR A 123 3.88 -12.10 -2.27
C TYR A 123 4.87 -12.98 -1.48
N ASP A 124 4.98 -12.75 -0.17
CA ASP A 124 5.85 -13.53 0.73
C ASP A 124 5.42 -15.00 0.81
N SER A 125 4.09 -15.26 0.75
CA SER A 125 3.55 -16.62 0.79
C SER A 125 3.77 -17.41 -0.50
N GLU A 126 3.81 -16.74 -1.65
CA GLU A 126 4.00 -17.36 -2.97
C GLU A 126 5.48 -17.62 -3.29
N LEU A 127 6.40 -16.76 -2.82
CA LEU A 127 7.84 -16.90 -3.07
C LEU A 127 8.58 -17.68 -1.98
N GLY A 128 7.92 -18.05 -0.87
CA GLY A 128 8.57 -18.73 0.25
C GLY A 128 9.73 -17.93 0.85
N GLU A 129 9.75 -16.60 0.65
CA GLU A 129 10.81 -15.75 1.18
C GLU A 129 10.74 -15.75 2.70
N SER A 130 11.88 -16.04 3.32
CA SER A 130 12.03 -16.08 4.77
C SER A 130 11.66 -14.72 5.35
N THR A 131 10.52 -14.65 6.03
CA THR A 131 10.13 -13.51 6.91
C THR A 131 11.02 -13.39 8.14
N GLN A 132 12.08 -14.20 8.23
CA GLN A 132 13.07 -14.18 9.27
C GLN A 132 14.35 -13.50 8.77
N LEU A 133 14.75 -12.45 9.47
CA LEU A 133 16.08 -11.84 9.34
C LEU A 133 16.97 -12.43 10.43
N THR A 134 18.04 -13.13 10.03
CA THR A 134 19.02 -13.69 10.97
C THR A 134 20.34 -12.96 10.87
N VAL A 135 20.88 -12.54 12.02
CA VAL A 135 22.26 -12.02 12.15
C VAL A 135 22.86 -12.59 13.42
N ALA A 136 24.02 -13.24 13.28
CA ALA A 136 24.65 -13.98 14.36
C ALA A 136 23.66 -14.95 15.02
N ASP A 137 23.41 -14.81 16.32
CA ASP A 137 22.48 -15.63 17.08
C ASP A 137 21.07 -15.02 17.19
N LEU A 138 20.80 -13.87 16.57
CA LEU A 138 19.50 -13.24 16.57
C LEU A 138 18.70 -13.55 15.31
N THR A 139 17.42 -13.88 15.50
CA THR A 139 16.43 -14.05 14.45
C THR A 139 15.23 -13.16 14.74
N LEU A 140 14.97 -12.20 13.86
CA LEU A 140 13.76 -11.37 13.88
C LEU A 140 12.74 -11.97 12.91
N ASP A 141 11.60 -12.42 13.43
CA ASP A 141 10.43 -12.75 12.62
C ASP A 141 9.64 -11.45 12.37
N LEU A 142 9.69 -10.97 11.12
CA LEU A 142 9.05 -9.73 10.68
C LEU A 142 7.51 -9.82 10.72
N ARG A 143 6.96 -11.04 10.68
CA ARG A 143 5.52 -11.31 10.70
C ARG A 143 4.97 -11.23 12.12
N THR A 144 5.62 -11.86 13.10
CA THR A 144 5.21 -11.81 14.51
C THR A 144 5.77 -10.60 15.25
N LYS A 145 6.73 -9.89 14.64
CA LYS A 145 7.55 -8.85 15.29
C LYS A 145 8.27 -9.36 16.54
N THR A 146 8.62 -10.66 16.56
CA THR A 146 9.35 -11.26 17.70
C THR A 146 10.82 -11.44 17.37
N VAL A 147 11.68 -11.14 18.34
CA VAL A 147 13.12 -11.40 18.26
C VAL A 147 13.46 -12.61 19.13
N ASN A 148 14.12 -13.60 18.53
CA ASN A 148 14.64 -14.78 19.20
C ASN A 148 16.16 -14.74 19.16
N ARG A 149 16.81 -15.09 20.28
CA ARG A 149 18.25 -15.35 20.32
C ARG A 149 18.48 -16.85 20.49
N ALA A 150 19.43 -17.44 19.76
CA ALA A 150 19.74 -18.87 19.86
C ALA A 150 19.97 -19.25 21.34
N GLY A 151 19.06 -20.07 21.91
CA GLY A 151 19.07 -20.42 23.34
C GLY A 151 17.77 -20.23 24.14
N ASN A 152 16.58 -20.11 23.50
CA ASN A 152 15.25 -20.17 24.14
C ASN A 152 14.82 -18.99 25.04
N LYS A 153 15.38 -17.79 24.89
CA LYS A 153 14.78 -16.58 25.48
C LYS A 153 14.13 -15.72 24.41
N GLN A 154 12.80 -15.68 24.42
CA GLN A 154 12.03 -14.65 23.73
C GLN A 154 12.38 -13.30 24.36
N ILE A 155 12.91 -12.38 23.55
CA ILE A 155 13.23 -11.03 24.02
C ILE A 155 11.96 -10.20 23.84
N ASN A 156 11.32 -9.82 24.94
CA ASN A 156 10.24 -8.82 24.92
C ASN A 156 10.86 -7.44 24.68
N VAL A 157 10.72 -6.93 23.47
CA VAL A 157 11.12 -5.56 23.14
C VAL A 157 10.03 -4.61 23.66
N THR A 158 10.33 -3.85 24.71
CA THR A 158 9.42 -2.83 25.24
C THR A 158 9.35 -1.66 24.26
N PRO A 159 8.16 -1.13 23.91
CA PRO A 159 8.01 -0.04 22.92
C PRO A 159 8.75 1.27 23.26
N ALA A 160 9.26 1.42 24.49
CA ALA A 160 9.91 2.62 24.98
C ALA A 160 11.29 2.92 24.35
N SER A 161 11.85 2.01 23.55
CA SER A 161 13.12 2.21 22.85
C SER A 161 13.02 2.06 21.33
N LEU A 162 11.80 2.07 20.76
CA LEU A 162 11.62 2.08 19.31
C LEU A 162 11.06 3.45 18.89
N PRO A 163 11.89 4.33 18.32
CA PRO A 163 11.42 5.52 17.64
C PRO A 163 10.36 5.15 16.59
N SER A 164 9.35 6.00 16.48
CA SER A 164 8.19 5.83 15.59
C SER A 164 8.52 6.07 14.10
N TRP A 165 9.63 5.54 13.58
CA TRP A 165 10.13 5.85 12.23
C TRP A 165 10.73 4.63 11.53
N ASN A 166 10.49 4.54 10.21
CA ASN A 166 11.02 3.59 9.20
C ASN A 166 11.85 2.38 9.68
N ILE A 167 11.19 1.22 9.70
CA ILE A 167 11.74 -0.11 10.03
C ILE A 167 12.94 -0.51 9.15
N SER A 168 13.16 0.11 7.98
CA SER A 168 14.30 -0.23 7.11
C SER A 168 15.64 0.38 7.52
N TYR A 169 15.66 1.47 8.30
CA TYR A 169 16.91 2.17 8.65
C TYR A 169 17.45 1.77 10.03
N GLU A 170 16.58 1.49 11.00
CA GLU A 170 16.98 1.16 12.38
C GLU A 170 17.29 -0.31 12.63
N ILE A 171 17.00 -1.22 11.69
CA ILE A 171 17.54 -2.58 11.79
C ILE A 171 19.08 -2.53 11.90
N LYS A 172 19.74 -1.57 11.24
CA LYS A 172 21.19 -1.29 11.42
C LYS A 172 21.58 -0.74 12.81
N GLU A 173 20.73 0.04 13.46
CA GLU A 173 20.99 0.61 14.79
C GLU A 173 20.72 -0.43 15.90
N LEU A 174 19.68 -1.26 15.77
CA LEU A 174 19.50 -2.45 16.61
C LEU A 174 20.72 -3.40 16.47
N PHE A 175 21.32 -3.50 15.29
CA PHE A 175 22.57 -4.24 15.06
C PHE A 175 23.82 -3.61 15.67
N LEU A 176 23.81 -2.32 16.03
CA LEU A 176 24.90 -1.65 16.73
C LEU A 176 24.80 -1.84 18.25
N VAL A 177 23.60 -1.91 18.81
CA VAL A 177 23.38 -2.06 20.26
C VAL A 177 23.70 -3.49 20.75
N VAL A 178 23.53 -4.52 19.91
CA VAL A 178 23.79 -5.92 20.30
C VAL A 178 25.27 -6.35 20.14
N LYS A 179 26.13 -5.47 19.61
CA LYS A 179 27.57 -5.72 19.48
C LYS A 179 28.40 -5.41 20.74
N LYS A 180 27.77 -5.14 21.89
CA LYS A 180 28.45 -5.00 23.19
C LYS A 180 28.03 -6.09 24.16
#